data_AF-A0A836VYK9-F1
#
_entry.id   AF-A0A836VYK9-F1
#
_cell.length_a   1.000
_cell.length_b   1.000
_cell.length_c   1.000
_cell.angle_alpha   90.00
_cell.angle_beta   90.00
_cell.angle_gamma   90.00
#
_symmetry.space_group_name_H-M   'P 1'
#
loop_
_entity.id
_entity.type
_entity.pdbx_description
1 polymer ?
#
loop_
_entity_poly.entity_id
_entity_poly.type
_entity_poly.pdbx_seq_one_letter_code
_entity_poly.pdbx_strand_id
1 'polypeptide(L)'
;MTDRRNLFDKVWDLHAVGTLPSGQTQLFIGQHLIHEVTSPQAFAMLRDRGLKVLFPDRTLATVDHIVPTDDQRRPFQDELAEEMMRAIERNCREFGITLLGLDDDRQGIVHVVGPELGLTQP
;
A
#
# COMPACT_ATOMS: atom_id res chain seq x y z
N MET A 1 -36.58 4.27 -14.89
CA MET A 1 -36.21 2.85 -14.69
C MET A 1 -35.35 2.79 -13.44
N THR A 2 -35.66 1.92 -12.49
CA THR A 2 -34.86 1.73 -11.28
C THR A 2 -33.50 1.12 -11.67
N ASP A 3 -32.42 1.80 -11.31
CA ASP A 3 -31.05 1.29 -11.48
C ASP A 3 -30.94 -0.09 -10.80
N ARG A 4 -30.67 -1.13 -11.58
CA ARG A 4 -30.58 -2.52 -11.10
C ARG A 4 -29.18 -2.91 -10.65
N ARG A 5 -28.19 -2.02 -10.80
CA ARG A 5 -26.81 -2.27 -10.40
C ARG A 5 -26.70 -2.36 -8.88
N ASN A 6 -26.00 -3.39 -8.42
CA ASN A 6 -25.67 -3.55 -7.01
C ASN A 6 -24.49 -2.60 -6.64
N LEU A 7 -24.07 -2.60 -5.37
CA LEU A 7 -22.98 -1.73 -4.92
C LEU A 7 -21.64 -2.05 -5.61
N PHE A 8 -21.34 -3.33 -5.81
CA PHE A 8 -20.14 -3.75 -6.52
C PHE A 8 -20.13 -3.21 -7.95
N ASP A 9 -21.23 -3.36 -8.69
CA ASP A 9 -21.36 -2.86 -10.06
C ASP A 9 -21.11 -1.34 -10.12
N LYS A 10 -21.66 -0.60 -9.15
CA LYS A 10 -21.50 0.87 -9.07
C LYS A 10 -20.05 1.27 -8.80
N VAL A 11 -19.39 0.63 -7.83
CA VAL A 11 -17.97 0.91 -7.52
C VAL A 11 -17.07 0.50 -8.68
N TRP A 12 -17.33 -0.66 -9.30
CA TRP A 12 -16.59 -1.12 -10.46
C TRP A 12 -16.70 -0.14 -11.64
N ASP A 13 -17.93 0.28 -11.99
CA ASP A 13 -18.20 1.24 -13.06
C ASP A 13 -17.50 2.59 -12.82
N LEU A 14 -17.45 3.06 -11.55
CA LEU A 14 -16.76 4.30 -11.18
C LEU A 14 -15.24 4.24 -11.39
N HIS A 15 -14.65 3.05 -11.28
CA HIS A 15 -13.21 2.83 -11.40
C HIS A 15 -12.78 2.28 -12.76
N ALA A 16 -13.73 1.91 -13.63
CA ALA A 16 -13.44 1.45 -14.98
C ALA A 16 -12.94 2.59 -15.87
N VAL A 17 -11.72 2.44 -16.39
CA VAL A 17 -11.12 3.39 -17.35
C VAL A 17 -11.53 3.03 -18.78
N GLY A 18 -11.65 1.74 -19.07
CA GLY A 18 -12.04 1.24 -20.38
C GLY A 18 -11.87 -0.28 -20.48
N THR A 19 -12.01 -0.78 -21.70
CA THR A 19 -11.83 -2.21 -22.00
C THR A 19 -10.55 -2.40 -22.82
N LEU A 20 -9.69 -3.32 -22.37
CA LEU A 20 -8.48 -3.69 -23.09
C LEU A 20 -8.82 -4.50 -24.36
N PRO A 21 -7.92 -4.60 -25.35
CA PRO A 21 -8.13 -5.44 -26.54
C PRO A 21 -8.43 -6.91 -26.24
N SER A 22 -8.05 -7.39 -25.05
CA SER A 22 -8.36 -8.73 -24.55
C SER A 22 -9.82 -8.91 -24.09
N GLY A 23 -10.61 -7.84 -24.05
CA GLY A 23 -11.97 -7.81 -23.49
C GLY A 23 -12.01 -7.61 -21.97
N GLN A 24 -10.87 -7.55 -21.27
CA GLN A 24 -10.81 -7.30 -19.83
C GLN A 24 -11.02 -5.82 -19.51
N THR A 25 -11.62 -5.52 -18.35
CA THR A 25 -11.75 -4.13 -17.87
C THR A 25 -10.41 -3.64 -17.31
N GLN A 26 -10.00 -2.45 -17.71
CA GLN A 26 -8.91 -1.73 -17.06
C GLN A 26 -9.47 -0.90 -15.90
N LEU A 27 -9.03 -1.21 -14.68
CA LEU A 27 -9.44 -0.49 -13.47
C LEU A 27 -8.37 0.51 -13.04
N PHE A 28 -8.83 1.66 -12.58
CA PHE A 28 -8.01 2.60 -11.84
C PHE A 28 -8.04 2.28 -10.35
N ILE A 29 -6.88 2.03 -9.75
CA ILE A 29 -6.78 1.80 -8.30
C ILE A 29 -6.68 3.14 -7.58
N GLY A 30 -7.70 3.45 -6.79
CA GLY A 30 -7.85 4.73 -6.11
C GLY A 30 -6.91 4.95 -4.92
N GLN A 31 -6.58 3.88 -4.20
CA GLN A 31 -5.76 3.90 -3.00
C GLN A 31 -4.94 2.61 -2.92
N HIS A 32 -3.66 2.72 -2.60
CA HIS A 32 -2.79 1.58 -2.29
C HIS A 32 -2.47 1.60 -0.79
N LEU A 33 -2.68 0.45 -0.14
CA LEU A 33 -2.21 0.19 1.21
C LEU A 33 -1.12 -0.87 1.11
N ILE A 34 0.08 -0.55 1.56
CA ILE A 34 1.28 -1.36 1.34
C ILE A 34 1.99 -1.61 2.68
N HIS A 35 2.79 -2.67 2.74
CA HIS A 35 3.46 -3.08 3.97
C HIS A 35 4.86 -3.65 3.69
N GLU A 36 5.65 -3.82 4.73
CA GLU A 36 7.08 -4.10 4.70
C GLU A 36 7.47 -5.47 4.14
N VAL A 37 6.51 -6.41 4.02
CA VAL A 37 6.81 -7.78 3.60
C VAL A 37 6.83 -7.97 2.09
N THR A 38 5.88 -7.37 1.39
CA THR A 38 5.65 -7.60 -0.05
C THR A 38 6.05 -6.42 -0.93
N SER A 39 6.11 -5.22 -0.34
CA SER A 39 6.39 -4.00 -1.09
C SER A 39 7.84 -3.84 -1.53
N PRO A 40 8.87 -4.31 -0.79
CA PRO A 40 10.26 -4.20 -1.25
C PRO A 40 10.48 -4.78 -2.66
N GLN A 41 9.87 -5.92 -2.98
CA GLN A 41 9.94 -6.54 -4.30
C GLN A 41 9.22 -5.69 -5.36
N ALA A 42 8.05 -5.13 -5.03
CA ALA A 42 7.32 -4.24 -5.93
C ALA A 42 8.12 -2.97 -6.27
N PHE A 43 8.79 -2.36 -5.31
CA PHE A 43 9.66 -1.21 -5.55
C PHE A 43 10.90 -1.55 -6.38
N ALA A 44 11.48 -2.74 -6.18
CA ALA A 44 12.56 -3.22 -7.04
C ALA A 44 12.09 -3.34 -8.51
N MET A 45 10.92 -3.95 -8.74
CA MET A 45 10.34 -4.04 -10.09
C MET A 45 10.05 -2.67 -10.71
N LEU A 46 9.63 -1.67 -9.93
CA LEU A 46 9.46 -0.31 -10.43
C LEU A 46 10.80 0.27 -10.91
N ARG A 47 11.87 0.13 -10.11
CA ARG A 47 13.21 0.58 -10.49
C ARG A 47 13.74 -0.13 -11.74
N ASP A 48 13.62 -1.45 -11.80
CA ASP A 48 14.07 -2.25 -12.95
C ASP A 48 13.37 -1.83 -14.24
N ARG A 49 12.10 -1.40 -14.14
CA ARG A 49 11.30 -0.91 -15.26
C ARG A 49 11.46 0.59 -15.53
N GLY A 50 12.26 1.31 -14.73
CA GLY A 50 12.41 2.77 -14.82
C GLY A 50 11.10 3.53 -14.53
N LEU A 51 10.21 2.95 -13.73
CA LEU A 51 8.91 3.52 -13.40
C LEU A 51 8.94 4.25 -12.06
N LYS A 52 8.13 5.31 -11.97
CA LYS A 52 7.82 6.00 -10.71
C LYS A 52 6.50 5.50 -10.15
N VAL A 53 6.28 5.72 -8.86
CA VAL A 53 4.94 5.65 -8.26
C VAL A 53 4.16 6.86 -8.74
N LEU A 54 3.06 6.63 -9.47
CA LEU A 54 2.31 7.71 -10.13
C LEU A 54 1.49 8.56 -9.15
N PHE A 55 1.02 7.96 -8.05
CA PHE A 55 0.21 8.61 -7.03
C PHE A 55 0.75 8.30 -5.62
N PRO A 56 1.92 8.86 -5.23
CA PRO A 56 2.48 8.62 -3.91
C PRO A 56 1.55 9.08 -2.79
N ASP A 57 0.82 10.19 -2.98
CA ASP A 57 -0.15 10.70 -2.01
C ASP A 57 -1.39 9.81 -1.83
N ARG A 58 -1.61 8.85 -2.74
CA ARG A 58 -2.68 7.82 -2.66
C ARG A 58 -2.13 6.45 -2.28
N THR A 59 -0.92 6.43 -1.72
CA THR A 59 -0.24 5.23 -1.27
C THR A 59 0.18 5.44 0.17
N LEU A 60 -0.28 4.57 1.07
CA LEU A 60 0.13 4.58 2.47
C LEU A 60 0.88 3.30 2.78
N ALA A 61 2.05 3.41 3.40
CA ALA A 61 2.80 2.29 3.91
C ALA A 61 2.65 2.15 5.44
N THR A 62 2.55 0.92 5.91
CA THR A 62 2.59 0.56 7.34
C THR A 62 3.69 -0.47 7.61
N VAL A 63 4.03 -0.64 8.89
CA VAL A 63 4.87 -1.74 9.37
C VAL A 63 4.10 -2.50 10.45
N ASP A 64 3.69 -3.73 10.18
CA ASP A 64 2.73 -4.44 11.05
C ASP A 64 2.86 -5.97 11.07
N HIS A 65 3.75 -6.55 10.26
CA HIS A 65 3.90 -7.99 10.10
C HIS A 65 5.15 -8.56 10.76
N ILE A 66 6.25 -7.81 10.79
CA ILE A 66 7.57 -8.31 11.23
C ILE A 66 8.14 -7.57 12.45
N VAL A 67 7.35 -6.67 13.03
CA VAL A 67 7.77 -5.90 14.21
C VAL A 67 7.81 -6.84 15.43
N PRO A 68 8.97 -6.97 16.11
CA PRO A 68 9.07 -7.83 17.28
C PRO A 68 8.19 -7.32 18.43
N THR A 69 7.53 -8.22 19.14
CA THR A 69 6.64 -7.87 20.26
C THR A 69 7.42 -7.57 21.55
N ASP A 70 8.58 -8.21 21.74
CA ASP A 70 9.36 -8.20 22.97
C ASP A 70 10.41 -7.09 23.03
N ASP A 71 11.22 -6.91 21.98
CA ASP A 71 12.27 -5.89 21.91
C ASP A 71 12.35 -5.26 20.52
N GLN A 72 11.88 -4.02 20.42
CA GLN A 72 11.86 -3.24 19.18
C GLN A 72 13.10 -2.34 18.99
N ARG A 73 14.13 -2.49 19.83
CA ARG A 73 15.38 -1.76 19.62
C ARG A 73 16.02 -2.17 18.31
N ARG A 74 16.49 -1.16 17.55
CA ARG A 74 17.14 -1.38 16.26
C ARG A 74 18.67 -1.40 16.37
N PRO A 75 19.36 -2.27 15.63
CA PRO A 75 18.80 -3.26 14.68
C PRO A 75 18.03 -4.37 15.40
N PHE A 76 16.94 -4.85 14.79
CA PHE A 76 16.20 -6.00 15.34
C PHE A 76 17.10 -7.24 15.44
N GLN A 77 16.76 -8.14 16.36
CA GLN A 77 17.48 -9.42 16.52
C GLN A 77 17.34 -10.32 15.29
N ASP A 78 16.16 -10.30 14.66
CA ASP A 78 15.95 -10.93 13.36
C ASP A 78 16.50 -10.03 12.25
N GLU A 79 17.63 -10.44 11.67
CA GLU A 79 18.32 -9.70 10.61
C GLU A 79 17.46 -9.53 9.35
N LEU A 80 16.62 -10.52 9.01
CA LEU A 80 15.73 -10.44 7.87
C LEU A 80 14.63 -9.40 8.14
N ALA A 81 14.09 -9.40 9.36
CA ALA A 81 13.11 -8.39 9.75
C ALA A 81 13.69 -6.97 9.67
N GLU A 82 14.92 -6.79 10.18
CA GLU A 82 15.64 -5.51 10.10
C GLU A 82 15.90 -5.10 8.63
N GLU A 83 16.28 -6.03 7.76
CA GLU A 83 16.52 -5.75 6.34
C GLU A 83 15.23 -5.26 5.64
N MET A 84 14.11 -5.95 5.87
CA MET A 84 12.81 -5.62 5.30
C MET A 84 12.30 -4.27 5.82
N MET A 85 12.47 -4.00 7.11
CA MET A 85 12.18 -2.69 7.72
C MET A 85 12.99 -1.58 7.05
N ARG A 86 14.32 -1.76 6.91
CA ARG A 86 15.16 -0.78 6.21
C ARG A 86 14.76 -0.62 4.74
N ALA A 87 14.34 -1.69 4.08
CA ALA A 87 13.93 -1.65 2.69
C ALA A 87 12.68 -0.78 2.50
N ILE A 88 11.64 -0.98 3.30
CA ILE A 88 10.42 -0.18 3.19
C ILE A 88 10.68 1.31 3.52
N GLU A 89 11.51 1.60 4.53
CA GLU A 89 11.88 2.97 4.90
C GLU A 89 12.61 3.70 3.77
N ARG A 90 13.59 3.04 3.16
CA ARG A 90 14.32 3.59 2.01
C ARG A 90 13.39 3.81 0.82
N ASN A 91 12.56 2.82 0.50
CA ASN A 91 11.64 2.90 -0.64
C ASN A 91 10.62 4.02 -0.45
N CYS A 92 10.00 4.14 0.73
CA CYS A 92 9.02 5.18 0.98
C CYS A 92 9.64 6.58 0.86
N ARG A 93 10.85 6.76 1.40
CA ARG A 93 11.60 8.02 1.25
C ARG A 93 11.96 8.32 -0.21
N GLU A 94 12.40 7.32 -0.97
CA GLU A 94 12.77 7.47 -2.39
C GLU A 94 11.57 7.84 -3.26
N PHE A 95 10.43 7.19 -3.04
CA PHE A 95 9.22 7.36 -3.85
C PHE A 95 8.24 8.41 -3.30
N GLY A 96 8.57 9.07 -2.18
CA GLY A 96 7.75 10.12 -1.57
C GLY A 96 6.45 9.59 -0.95
N ILE A 97 6.45 8.35 -0.46
CA ILE A 97 5.28 7.70 0.15
C ILE A 97 5.29 7.93 1.65
N THR A 98 4.11 8.20 2.22
CA THR A 98 3.94 8.28 3.68
C THR A 98 4.08 6.88 4.29
N LEU A 99 4.98 6.75 5.26
CA LEU A 99 5.19 5.53 6.06
C LEU A 99 4.79 5.80 7.50
N LEU A 100 3.83 5.02 8.00
CA LEU A 100 3.49 4.95 9.42
C LEU A 100 4.45 3.95 10.08
N GLY A 101 5.65 4.44 10.40
CA GLY A 101 6.71 3.68 11.06
C GLY A 101 6.46 3.51 12.56
N LEU A 102 7.38 2.83 13.25
CA LEU A 102 7.25 2.55 14.70
C LEU A 102 7.13 3.79 15.58
N ASP A 103 7.66 4.92 15.13
CA ASP A 103 7.64 6.19 15.85
C ASP A 103 6.42 7.08 15.50
N ASP A 104 5.51 6.60 14.64
CA ASP A 104 4.29 7.33 14.27
C ASP A 104 3.11 6.90 15.16
N ASP A 105 2.45 7.85 15.82
CA ASP A 105 1.32 7.58 16.72
C ASP A 105 0.11 6.91 16.01
N ARG A 106 0.06 6.96 14.68
CA ARG A 106 -1.00 6.32 13.87
C ARG A 106 -0.61 4.92 13.39
N GLN A 107 0.57 4.42 13.77
CA GLN A 107 1.02 3.10 13.39
C GLN A 107 0.07 2.03 13.92
N GLY A 108 -0.13 1.00 13.10
CA GLY A 108 -1.00 -0.12 13.43
C GLY A 108 -1.17 -1.06 12.25
N ILE A 109 -2.03 -2.06 12.44
CA ILE A 109 -2.35 -3.06 11.41
C ILE A 109 -2.99 -2.36 10.21
N VAL A 110 -2.51 -2.68 9.01
CA VAL A 110 -2.89 -1.98 7.76
C VAL A 110 -4.40 -1.90 7.55
N HIS A 111 -5.12 -2.98 7.89
CA HIS A 111 -6.57 -3.09 7.74
C HIS A 111 -7.38 -2.36 8.83
N VAL A 112 -6.74 -1.91 9.91
CA VAL A 112 -7.34 -1.07 10.96
C VAL A 112 -7.09 0.39 10.63
N VAL A 113 -5.84 0.73 10.35
CA VAL A 113 -5.41 2.10 10.07
C VAL A 113 -6.05 2.68 8.80
N GLY A 114 -6.22 1.86 7.75
CA GLY A 114 -6.86 2.29 6.50
C GLY A 114 -8.24 2.92 6.72
N PRO A 115 -9.21 2.22 7.33
CA PRO A 115 -10.50 2.79 7.71
C PRO A 115 -10.41 3.89 8.76
N GLU A 116 -9.58 3.75 9.80
CA GLU A 116 -9.48 4.71 10.91
C GLU A 116 -9.03 6.11 10.45
N LEU A 117 -8.10 6.17 9.51
CA LEU A 117 -7.62 7.42 8.91
C LEU A 117 -8.50 7.92 7.75
N GLY A 118 -9.60 7.22 7.44
CA GLY A 118 -10.48 7.56 6.33
C GLY A 118 -9.80 7.38 4.96
N LEU A 119 -8.88 6.43 4.82
CA LEU A 119 -8.27 6.10 3.52
C LEU A 119 -9.11 5.08 2.74
N THR A 120 -9.90 4.28 3.45
CA THR A 120 -10.92 3.42 2.85
C THR A 120 -12.24 4.18 2.80
N GLN A 121 -12.70 4.51 1.60
CA GLN A 121 -13.89 5.33 1.35
C GLN A 121 -14.97 4.52 0.59
N PRO A 122 -16.26 4.91 0.72
CA PRO A 122 -17.36 4.31 -0.04
C PRO A 122 -17.25 4.47 -1.56
#